data_AF-A0A1T3MWZ2-F1
#
_entry.id   AF-A0A1T3MWZ2-F1
#
_cell.length_a   1.000
_cell.length_b   1.000
_cell.length_c   1.000
_cell.angle_alpha   90.00
_cell.angle_beta   90.00
_cell.angle_gamma   90.00
#
_symmetry.space_group_name_H-M   'P 1'
#
loop_
_entity.id
_entity.type
_entity.pdbx_description
1 polymer ?
#
loop_
_entity_poly.entity_id
_entity_poly.type
_entity_poly.pdbx_seq_one_letter_code
_entity_poly.pdbx_strand_id
1 'polypeptide(L)'
;MKNDRTKDRKYLWFIVLLIVFTSILALAYAYKKGRLVWLKKKKLVNEIAFLEENSENKKYNEMIGLSRKNDPNFISLFKEVYPDFISKLQQINPGLENSELIFAALIRLNFSAKEIASSLSIQHSSVQQRKRRLRKRLYLSSEIDLYKFFSELR
;
A
#
# COMPACT_ATOMS: atom_id res chain seq x y z
N MET A 1 12.45 6.75 -80.97
CA MET A 1 12.60 7.84 -79.97
C MET A 1 11.52 7.92 -78.87
N LYS A 2 10.43 7.10 -78.86
CA LYS A 2 9.43 7.10 -77.76
C LYS A 2 9.75 6.12 -76.61
N ASN A 3 10.66 5.16 -76.84
CA ASN A 3 10.93 4.02 -75.94
C ASN A 3 11.90 4.35 -74.78
N ASP A 4 12.74 5.38 -74.90
CA ASP A 4 13.68 5.75 -73.83
C ASP A 4 13.01 6.56 -72.72
N ARG A 5 12.13 7.51 -73.07
CA ARG A 5 11.37 8.31 -72.09
C ARG A 5 10.42 7.49 -71.21
N THR A 6 9.96 6.33 -71.70
CA THR A 6 9.09 5.43 -70.92
C THR A 6 9.90 4.54 -69.97
N LYS A 7 11.17 4.24 -70.27
CA LYS A 7 12.08 3.54 -69.36
C LYS A 7 12.48 4.45 -68.20
N ASP A 8 12.88 5.69 -68.46
CA ASP A 8 13.28 6.64 -67.42
C ASP A 8 12.17 6.90 -66.39
N ARG A 9 10.92 7.03 -66.85
CA ARG A 9 9.75 7.15 -65.98
C ARG A 9 9.54 5.91 -65.09
N LYS A 10 9.81 4.71 -65.59
CA LYS A 10 9.70 3.46 -64.79
C LYS A 10 10.75 3.41 -63.68
N TYR A 11 11.97 3.87 -63.94
CA TYR A 11 13.02 3.94 -62.92
C TYR A 11 12.69 4.94 -61.80
N LEU A 12 12.10 6.10 -62.14
CA LEU A 12 11.65 7.07 -61.13
C LEU A 12 10.58 6.49 -60.20
N TRP A 13 9.59 5.76 -60.74
CA TRP A 13 8.57 5.08 -59.92
C TRP A 13 9.14 3.99 -59.01
N PHE A 14 10.18 3.27 -59.46
CA PHE A 14 10.86 2.27 -58.64
C PHE A 14 11.60 2.91 -57.45
N ILE A 15 12.27 4.05 -57.66
CA ILE A 15 12.96 4.79 -56.60
C ILE A 15 11.96 5.29 -55.55
N VAL A 16 10.81 5.84 -55.99
CA VAL A 16 9.74 6.28 -55.07
C VAL A 16 9.22 5.11 -54.23
N LEU A 17 9.00 3.94 -54.85
CA LEU A 17 8.59 2.73 -54.13
C LEU A 17 9.60 2.30 -53.06
N LEU A 18 10.91 2.38 -53.35
CA LEU A 18 11.95 2.06 -52.38
C LEU A 18 11.96 3.03 -51.18
N ILE A 19 11.76 4.33 -51.43
CA ILE A 19 11.69 5.34 -50.36
C ILE A 19 10.45 5.13 -49.48
N VAL A 20 9.31 4.84 -50.11
CA VAL A 20 8.08 4.51 -49.37
C VAL A 20 8.30 3.25 -48.53
N PHE A 21 8.94 2.23 -49.09
CA PHE A 21 9.25 1.00 -48.37
C PHE A 21 10.16 1.23 -47.14
N THR A 22 11.23 2.03 -47.28
CA THR A 22 12.12 2.34 -46.14
C THR A 22 11.43 3.21 -45.09
N SER A 23 10.57 4.14 -45.49
CA SER A 23 9.77 4.96 -44.57
C SER A 23 8.80 4.10 -43.76
N ILE A 24 8.13 3.13 -44.40
CA ILE A 24 7.24 2.17 -43.72
C ILE A 24 8.03 1.32 -42.72
N LEU A 25 9.22 0.83 -43.09
CA LEU A 25 10.07 0.05 -42.19
C LEU A 25 10.55 0.88 -40.99
N ALA A 26 10.93 2.14 -41.20
CA ALA A 26 11.35 3.05 -40.13
C ALA A 26 10.20 3.33 -39.15
N LEU A 27 8.98 3.57 -39.67
CA LEU A 27 7.78 3.72 -38.84
C LEU A 27 7.48 2.44 -38.06
N ALA A 28 7.49 1.27 -38.70
CA ALA A 28 7.26 -0.02 -38.03
C ALA A 28 8.28 -0.28 -36.91
N TYR A 29 9.54 0.08 -37.13
CA TYR A 29 10.59 0.01 -36.11
C TYR A 29 10.30 0.94 -34.93
N ALA A 30 9.91 2.19 -35.18
CA ALA A 30 9.54 3.15 -34.14
C ALA A 30 8.33 2.67 -33.32
N TYR A 31 7.28 2.16 -33.99
CA TYR A 31 6.12 1.55 -33.35
C TYR A 31 6.50 0.35 -32.48
N LYS A 32 7.32 -0.57 -32.99
CA LYS A 32 7.79 -1.74 -32.24
C LYS A 32 8.63 -1.34 -31.02
N LYS A 33 9.53 -0.35 -31.17
CA LYS A 33 10.38 0.17 -30.09
C LYS A 33 9.53 0.82 -28.99
N GLY A 34 8.56 1.65 -29.34
CA GLY A 34 7.61 2.24 -28.38
C GLY A 34 6.84 1.18 -27.60
N ARG A 35 6.34 0.15 -28.29
CA ARG A 35 5.66 -0.99 -27.65
C ARG A 35 6.56 -1.75 -26.67
N LEU A 36 7.82 -1.98 -27.04
CA LEU A 36 8.78 -2.68 -26.18
C LEU A 36 9.10 -1.90 -24.90
N VAL A 37 9.28 -0.58 -25.00
CA VAL A 37 9.50 0.29 -23.83
C VAL A 37 8.29 0.27 -22.91
N TRP A 38 7.08 0.36 -23.47
CA TRP A 38 5.84 0.28 -22.70
C TRP A 38 5.69 -1.06 -21.97
N LEU A 39 5.97 -2.19 -22.64
CA LEU A 39 5.91 -3.52 -22.04
C LEU A 39 6.89 -3.70 -20.88
N LYS A 40 8.13 -3.23 -21.04
CA LYS A 40 9.13 -3.26 -19.96
C LYS A 40 8.71 -2.40 -18.78
N LYS A 41 8.20 -1.19 -19.04
CA LYS A 41 7.68 -0.29 -18.00
C LYS A 41 6.53 -0.93 -17.23
N LYS A 42 5.58 -1.57 -17.93
CA LYS A 42 4.45 -2.26 -17.30
C LYS A 42 4.91 -3.41 -16.40
N LYS A 43 5.89 -4.22 -16.83
CA LYS A 43 6.46 -5.30 -16.00
C LYS A 43 7.14 -4.75 -14.74
N LEU A 44 7.93 -3.69 -14.86
CA LEU A 44 8.58 -3.06 -13.71
C LEU A 44 7.58 -2.49 -12.71
N VAL A 45 6.54 -1.79 -13.19
CA VAL A 45 5.49 -1.25 -12.31
C VAL A 45 4.76 -2.37 -11.58
N ASN A 46 4.43 -3.47 -12.27
CA ASN A 46 3.79 -4.62 -11.63
C ASN A 46 4.70 -5.30 -10.59
N GLU A 47 6.00 -5.43 -10.87
CA GLU A 47 6.96 -6.00 -9.93
C GLU A 47 7.13 -5.12 -8.68
N ILE A 48 7.24 -3.79 -8.87
CA ILE A 48 7.31 -2.84 -7.75
C ILE A 48 6.05 -2.94 -6.90
N ALA A 49 4.86 -2.93 -7.52
CA ALA A 49 3.60 -3.07 -6.80
C ALA A 49 3.53 -4.38 -6.01
N PHE A 50 3.97 -5.50 -6.60
CA PHE A 50 4.03 -6.80 -5.91
C PHE A 50 5.02 -6.80 -4.73
N LEU A 51 6.18 -6.16 -4.88
CA LEU A 51 7.18 -6.05 -3.82
C LEU A 51 6.70 -5.14 -2.68
N GLU A 52 6.04 -4.03 -3.00
CA GLU A 52 5.42 -3.14 -2.02
C GLU A 52 4.33 -3.88 -1.24
N GLU A 53 3.41 -4.56 -1.92
CA GLU A 53 2.36 -5.38 -1.29
C GLU A 53 2.95 -6.45 -0.37
N ASN A 54 3.97 -7.18 -0.82
CA ASN A 54 4.64 -8.18 0.00
C ASN A 54 5.37 -7.58 1.21
N SER A 55 5.99 -6.41 1.04
CA SER A 55 6.68 -5.68 2.11
C SER A 55 5.68 -5.20 3.17
N GLU A 56 4.56 -4.63 2.76
CA GLU A 56 3.47 -4.21 3.65
C GLU A 56 2.88 -5.41 4.41
N ASN A 57 2.57 -6.49 3.71
CA ASN A 57 2.08 -7.72 4.31
C ASN A 57 3.10 -8.31 5.31
N LYS A 58 4.39 -8.29 4.98
CA LYS A 58 5.46 -8.72 5.89
C LYS A 58 5.50 -7.87 7.15
N LYS A 59 5.50 -6.54 7.03
CA LYS A 59 5.49 -5.62 8.16
C LYS A 59 4.25 -5.80 9.04
N TYR A 60 3.08 -5.96 8.43
CA TYR A 60 1.84 -6.22 9.14
C TYR A 60 1.91 -7.52 9.94
N ASN A 61 2.36 -8.62 9.31
CA ASN A 61 2.49 -9.91 9.98
C ASN A 61 3.52 -9.88 11.11
N GLU A 62 4.63 -9.17 10.91
CA GLU A 62 5.64 -8.95 11.94
C GLU A 62 5.06 -8.19 13.14
N MET A 63 4.33 -7.09 12.89
CA MET A 63 3.64 -6.32 13.93
C MET A 63 2.64 -7.18 14.73
N ILE A 64 1.85 -8.03 14.06
CA ILE A 64 0.94 -8.97 14.72
C ILE A 64 1.70 -10.00 15.57
N GLY A 65 2.87 -10.45 15.10
CA GLY A 65 3.75 -11.34 15.85
C GLY A 65 4.32 -10.69 17.12
N LEU A 66 4.80 -9.45 17.00
CA LEU A 66 5.34 -8.67 18.12
C LEU A 66 4.26 -8.36 19.17
N SER A 67 3.05 -7.98 18.72
CA SER A 67 1.94 -7.66 19.63
C SER A 67 1.51 -8.86 20.47
N ARG A 68 1.43 -10.05 19.87
CA ARG A 68 1.11 -11.30 20.58
C ARG A 68 2.16 -11.72 21.60
N LYS A 69 3.42 -11.32 21.39
CA LYS A 69 4.55 -11.61 22.29
C LYS A 69 4.75 -10.55 23.38
N ASN A 70 3.93 -9.50 23.42
CA ASN A 70 4.13 -8.33 24.28
C ASN A 70 5.51 -7.67 24.07
N ASP A 71 6.02 -7.70 22.83
CA ASP A 71 7.36 -7.19 22.53
C ASP A 71 7.38 -5.65 22.59
N PRO A 72 8.37 -5.02 23.26
CA PRO A 72 8.49 -3.56 23.32
C PRO A 72 8.54 -2.87 21.95
N ASN A 73 9.05 -3.55 20.92
CA ASN A 73 9.15 -3.02 19.57
C ASN A 73 7.81 -2.92 18.86
N PHE A 74 6.76 -3.58 19.36
CA PHE A 74 5.41 -3.53 18.80
C PHE A 74 4.93 -2.09 18.58
N ILE A 75 5.07 -1.22 19.58
CA ILE A 75 4.54 0.14 19.49
C ILE A 75 5.30 0.99 18.47
N SER A 76 6.59 0.72 18.27
CA SER A 76 7.41 1.40 17.26
C SER A 76 6.93 1.01 15.86
N LEU A 77 6.83 -0.29 15.60
CA LEU A 77 6.37 -0.79 14.30
C LEU A 77 4.91 -0.39 14.03
N PHE A 78 4.06 -0.38 15.07
CA PHE A 78 2.68 0.10 14.96
C PHE A 78 2.62 1.58 14.54
N LYS A 79 3.50 2.44 15.06
CA LYS A 79 3.58 3.86 14.64
C LYS A 79 4.04 4.01 13.20
N GLU A 80 4.87 3.10 12.69
CA GLU A 80 5.24 3.10 11.27
C GLU A 80 4.07 2.71 10.37
N VAL A 81 3.26 1.74 10.78
CA VAL A 81 2.09 1.27 10.00
C VAL A 81 0.89 2.23 10.15
N TYR A 82 0.71 2.85 11.32
CA TYR A 82 -0.41 3.74 11.66
C TYR A 82 0.09 5.05 12.32
N PRO A 83 0.80 5.92 11.58
CA PRO A 83 1.45 7.12 12.14
C PRO A 83 0.46 8.13 12.72
N ASP A 84 -0.72 8.25 12.11
CA ASP A 84 -1.73 9.23 12.52
C ASP A 84 -2.56 8.76 13.72
N PHE A 85 -2.65 7.45 13.95
CA PHE A 85 -3.52 6.88 14.98
C PHE A 85 -3.13 7.37 16.38
N ILE A 86 -1.87 7.22 16.77
CA ILE A 86 -1.38 7.62 18.10
C ILE A 86 -1.49 9.14 18.25
N SER A 87 -1.11 9.89 17.21
CA SER A 87 -1.18 11.34 17.19
C SER A 87 -2.62 11.84 17.43
N LYS A 88 -3.62 11.23 16.77
CA LYS A 88 -5.03 11.58 16.97
C LYS A 88 -5.54 11.20 18.36
N LEU A 89 -5.12 10.07 18.93
CA LEU A 89 -5.48 9.74 20.32
C LEU A 89 -4.90 10.74 21.31
N GLN A 90 -3.65 11.18 21.10
CA GLN A 90 -3.00 12.18 21.92
C GLN A 90 -3.62 13.58 21.76
N GLN A 91 -4.16 13.90 20.58
CA GLN A 91 -4.94 15.14 20.39
C GLN A 91 -6.25 15.13 21.19
N ILE A 92 -6.92 13.98 21.30
CA ILE A 92 -8.15 13.84 22.11
C ILE A 92 -7.82 13.92 23.59
N ASN A 93 -6.80 13.17 24.03
CA ASN A 93 -6.34 13.21 25.41
C ASN A 93 -4.82 13.04 25.48
N PRO A 94 -4.05 14.12 25.71
CA PRO A 94 -2.59 14.07 25.77
C PRO A 94 -2.09 13.34 27.03
N GLY A 95 -2.95 13.13 28.03
CA GLY A 95 -2.62 12.41 29.26
C GLY A 95 -2.66 10.89 29.15
N LEU A 96 -2.90 10.32 27.95
CA LEU A 96 -2.90 8.87 27.74
C LEU A 96 -1.50 8.28 27.97
N GLU A 97 -1.44 7.26 28.81
CA GLU A 97 -0.20 6.54 29.08
C GLU A 97 0.17 5.60 27.93
N ASN A 98 1.45 5.24 27.82
CA ASN A 98 1.92 4.24 26.85
C ASN A 98 1.16 2.91 26.97
N SER A 99 0.79 2.51 28.18
CA SER A 99 0.01 1.29 28.44
C SER A 99 -1.41 1.36 27.82
N GLU A 100 -2.02 2.54 27.82
CA GLU A 100 -3.32 2.82 27.22
C GLU A 100 -3.22 2.88 25.69
N LEU A 101 -2.14 3.45 25.16
CA LEU A 101 -1.84 3.49 23.72
C LEU A 101 -1.63 2.09 23.14
N ILE A 102 -0.88 1.23 23.83
CA ILE A 102 -0.70 -0.18 23.43
C ILE A 102 -2.05 -0.90 23.43
N PHE A 103 -2.88 -0.69 24.45
CA PHE A 103 -4.20 -1.30 24.51
C PHE A 103 -5.12 -0.81 23.37
N ALA A 104 -5.10 0.49 23.05
CA ALA A 104 -5.83 1.04 21.91
C ALA A 104 -5.33 0.47 20.58
N ALA A 105 -4.01 0.31 20.41
CA ALA A 105 -3.42 -0.30 19.24
C ALA A 105 -3.87 -1.76 19.05
N LEU A 106 -3.93 -2.57 20.11
CA LEU A 106 -4.45 -3.94 20.04
C LEU A 106 -5.93 -3.98 19.60
N ILE A 107 -6.76 -3.04 20.08
CA ILE A 107 -8.16 -2.93 19.64
C ILE A 107 -8.24 -2.50 18.17
N ARG A 108 -7.38 -1.56 17.74
CA ARG A 108 -7.30 -1.11 16.34
C ARG A 108 -6.94 -2.24 15.37
N LEU A 109 -6.17 -3.22 15.85
CA LEU A 109 -5.82 -4.45 15.14
C LEU A 109 -6.90 -5.54 15.25
N ASN A 110 -8.09 -5.21 15.79
CA ASN A 110 -9.22 -6.12 16.00
C ASN A 110 -8.91 -7.34 16.87
N PHE A 111 -8.01 -7.21 17.86
CA PHE A 111 -7.77 -8.31 18.78
C PHE A 111 -9.02 -8.58 19.62
N SER A 112 -9.35 -9.86 19.77
CA SER A 112 -10.39 -10.31 20.69
C SER A 112 -9.97 -10.08 22.14
N ALA A 113 -10.94 -10.02 23.06
CA ALA A 113 -10.62 -9.86 24.49
C ALA A 113 -9.71 -10.98 25.03
N LYS A 114 -9.79 -12.19 24.48
CA LYS A 114 -8.90 -13.32 24.80
C LYS A 114 -7.46 -13.06 24.32
N GLU A 115 -7.29 -12.59 23.10
CA GLU A 115 -5.96 -12.28 22.55
C GLU A 115 -5.32 -11.09 23.27
N ILE A 116 -6.09 -10.05 23.61
CA ILE A 116 -5.60 -8.91 24.40
C ILE A 116 -5.15 -9.37 25.79
N ALA A 117 -5.95 -10.20 26.45
CA ALA A 117 -5.61 -10.75 27.76
C ALA A 117 -4.29 -11.52 27.73
N SER A 118 -4.13 -12.39 26.72
CA SER A 118 -2.90 -13.15 26.50
C SER A 118 -1.71 -12.25 26.18
N SER A 119 -1.89 -11.26 25.30
CA SER A 119 -0.81 -10.38 24.85
C SER A 119 -0.31 -9.46 25.96
N LEU A 120 -1.19 -9.03 26.87
CA LEU A 120 -0.82 -8.16 27.99
C LEU A 120 -0.54 -8.93 29.28
N SER A 121 -0.62 -10.26 29.26
CA SER A 121 -0.49 -11.13 30.45
C SER A 121 -1.42 -10.70 31.59
N ILE A 122 -2.68 -10.39 31.27
CA ILE A 122 -3.71 -9.99 32.25
C ILE A 122 -4.91 -10.95 32.21
N GLN A 123 -5.75 -10.90 33.24
CA GLN A 123 -7.00 -11.64 33.25
C GLN A 123 -7.98 -11.10 32.20
N HIS A 124 -8.77 -12.00 31.59
CA HIS A 124 -9.80 -11.64 30.61
C HIS A 124 -10.81 -10.61 31.15
N SER A 125 -11.18 -10.69 32.44
CA SER A 125 -12.05 -9.72 33.10
C SER A 125 -11.45 -8.31 33.15
N SER A 126 -10.14 -8.19 33.33
CA SER A 126 -9.40 -6.92 33.37
C SER A 126 -9.45 -6.18 32.03
N VAL A 127 -9.61 -6.90 30.91
CA VAL A 127 -9.76 -6.29 29.57
C VAL A 127 -11.01 -5.42 29.51
N GLN A 128 -12.14 -5.89 30.06
CA GLN A 128 -13.39 -5.11 30.07
C GLN A 128 -13.28 -3.86 30.94
N GLN A 129 -12.60 -3.96 32.08
CA GLN A 129 -12.36 -2.81 32.94
C GLN A 129 -11.46 -1.78 32.26
N ARG A 130 -10.38 -2.21 31.60
CA ARG A 130 -9.51 -1.33 30.80
C ARG A 130 -10.27 -0.69 29.64
N LYS A 131 -11.12 -1.43 28.93
CA LYS A 131 -12.00 -0.90 27.87
C LYS A 131 -12.90 0.21 28.39
N ARG A 132 -13.53 0.01 29.55
CA ARG A 132 -14.37 1.03 30.21
C ARG A 132 -13.57 2.27 30.61
N ARG A 133 -12.36 2.11 31.16
CA ARG A 133 -11.48 3.23 31.53
C ARG A 133 -11.03 4.02 30.30
N LEU A 134 -10.56 3.32 29.26
CA LEU A 134 -10.12 3.96 28.01
C LEU A 134 -11.27 4.74 27.36
N ARG A 135 -12.49 4.20 27.35
CA ARG A 135 -13.68 4.92 26.85
C ARG A 135 -13.89 6.25 27.57
N LYS A 136 -13.78 6.29 28.90
CA LYS A 136 -13.89 7.53 29.69
C LYS A 136 -12.76 8.51 29.39
N ARG A 137 -11.54 8.01 29.22
CA ARG A 137 -10.35 8.82 28.90
C ARG A 137 -10.45 9.46 27.52
N LEU A 138 -11.14 8.81 26.59
CA LEU A 138 -11.41 9.33 25.24
C LEU A 138 -12.73 10.11 25.13
N TYR A 139 -13.41 10.37 26.25
CA TYR A 139 -14.69 11.10 26.29
C TYR A 139 -15.79 10.51 25.39
N LEU A 140 -15.80 9.17 25.24
CA LEU A 140 -16.75 8.48 24.36
C LEU A 140 -18.01 8.04 25.10
N SER A 141 -19.17 8.22 24.46
CA SER A 141 -20.45 7.69 24.94
C SER A 141 -20.48 6.15 24.94
N SER A 142 -21.35 5.55 25.77
CA SER A 142 -21.57 4.10 25.81
C SER A 142 -22.12 3.52 24.51
N GLU A 143 -22.83 4.35 23.73
CA GLU A 143 -23.44 3.98 22.45
C GLU A 143 -22.41 3.80 21.33
N ILE A 144 -21.22 4.42 21.49
CA ILE A 144 -20.15 4.34 20.50
C ILE A 144 -19.45 2.98 20.65
N ASP A 145 -19.47 2.20 19.58
CA ASP A 145 -18.63 1.01 19.47
C ASP A 145 -17.16 1.42 19.39
N LEU A 146 -16.36 0.96 20.36
CA LEU A 146 -14.97 1.34 20.48
C LEU A 146 -14.10 0.77 19.34
N TYR A 147 -14.41 -0.43 18.84
CA TYR A 147 -13.71 -1.02 17.69
C TYR A 147 -14.00 -0.20 16.43
N LYS A 148 -15.27 0.17 16.23
CA LYS A 148 -15.67 1.04 15.11
C LYS A 148 -14.95 2.39 15.18
N PHE A 149 -14.99 3.05 16.34
CA PHE A 149 -14.30 4.32 16.56
C PHE A 149 -12.82 4.24 16.19
N PHE A 150 -12.09 3.23 16.69
CA PHE A 150 -10.68 3.08 16.35
C PHE A 150 -10.47 2.73 14.87
N SER A 151 -11.34 1.95 14.23
CA SER A 151 -11.21 1.64 12.81
C SER A 151 -11.35 2.88 11.91
N GLU A 152 -12.13 3.87 12.34
CA GLU A 152 -12.37 5.14 11.63
C GLU A 152 -11.24 6.16 11.86
N LEU A 153 -10.44 5.98 12.92
CA LEU A 153 -9.18 6.69 13.12
C LEU A 153 -8.15 6.19 12.11
N ARG A 154 -8.16 6.86 10.96
CA ARG A 154 -7.18 6.68 9.87
C ARG A 154 -5.81 7.17 10.27
#